data_AF-A0A383CTV3-F1
#
_entry.id   AF-A0A383CTV3-F1
#
_cell.length_a   1.000
_cell.length_b   1.000
_cell.length_c   1.000
_cell.angle_alpha   90.00
_cell.angle_beta   90.00
_cell.angle_gamma   90.00
#
_symmetry.space_group_name_H-M   'P 1'
#
loop_
_entity.id
_entity.type
_entity.pdbx_description
1 polymer ?
#
loop_
_entity_poly.entity_id
_entity_poly.type
_entity_poly.pdbx_seq_one_letter_code
_entity_poly.pdbx_strand_id
1 'polypeptide(L)'
;NRRFTSADLNTSQEAFTSVLDLQSSEIYTQGDLIPSSALPFSGSSQSGQESGVLKYWYRYRLTKSNVDEDVWFFVSPTGSASGITPQLIASGQQTSFISPKYSDVSLANANTEDGTPGYGVRVYKSTSTDSGSLGGGDVVSGNDYQFDYKTGVLQFESALSSTQIVYMSAYQYVGTTLATGLNVGGDVNVDGNISANEFIVSSSVTYMTQLFSSGSTMFGDTSDDTHEFTGSVLVSGSV
;
A
#
# COMPACT_ATOMS: atom_id res chain seq x y z
N ASN A 1 -20.05 18.81 18.82
CA ASN A 1 -19.53 20.06 19.42
C ASN A 1 -18.84 20.89 18.34
N ARG A 2 -19.50 21.91 17.77
CA ARG A 2 -18.79 23.16 17.42
C ARG A 2 -18.57 23.85 18.76
N ARG A 3 -17.34 24.12 19.18
CA ARG A 3 -17.10 24.70 20.52
C ARG A 3 -17.46 26.19 20.60
N PHE A 4 -17.62 26.90 19.47
CA PHE A 4 -17.93 28.33 19.47
C PHE A 4 -18.90 28.72 18.34
N THR A 5 -19.86 29.58 18.66
CA THR A 5 -20.62 30.42 17.73
C THR A 5 -20.16 31.86 17.94
N SER A 6 -19.09 32.28 17.25
CA SER A 6 -18.73 33.69 17.14
C SER A 6 -19.03 34.15 15.72
N ALA A 7 -19.46 35.40 15.57
CA ALA A 7 -19.75 36.03 14.28
C ALA A 7 -18.48 36.36 13.47
N ASP A 8 -17.28 35.99 13.96
CA ASP A 8 -15.98 36.36 13.41
C ASP A 8 -15.30 35.22 12.62
N LEU A 9 -15.98 34.11 12.39
CA LEU A 9 -15.40 32.92 11.74
C LEU A 9 -15.84 32.87 10.27
N ASN A 10 -14.88 33.03 9.35
CA ASN A 10 -15.13 32.93 7.91
C ASN A 10 -15.56 31.50 7.50
N THR A 11 -16.21 31.37 6.34
CA THR A 11 -16.79 30.10 5.83
C THR A 11 -15.75 29.04 5.44
N SER A 12 -14.45 29.32 5.59
CA SER A 12 -13.36 28.35 5.36
C SER A 12 -12.90 27.75 6.68
N GLN A 13 -13.85 27.27 7.48
CA GLN A 13 -13.58 26.46 8.67
C GLN A 13 -14.15 25.06 8.47
N GLU A 14 -13.27 24.08 8.25
CA GLU A 14 -13.62 22.67 8.35
C GLU A 14 -13.37 22.19 9.78
N ALA A 15 -14.46 21.90 10.50
CA ALA A 15 -14.42 21.25 11.80
C ALA A 15 -14.75 19.77 11.60
N PHE A 16 -13.73 18.92 11.51
CA PHE A 16 -13.90 17.48 11.47
C PHE A 16 -13.77 16.92 12.88
N THR A 17 -14.89 16.78 13.61
CA THR A 17 -14.87 15.91 14.79
C THR A 17 -14.81 14.47 14.32
N SER A 18 -13.67 13.81 14.54
CA SER A 18 -13.37 12.40 14.26
C SER A 18 -13.36 12.02 12.77
N VAL A 19 -12.32 12.40 12.03
CA VAL A 19 -12.08 11.89 10.67
C VAL A 19 -10.78 11.09 10.67
N LEU A 20 -10.88 9.85 11.13
CA LEU A 20 -9.95 8.81 10.67
C LEU A 20 -10.61 8.20 9.43
N ASP A 21 -10.39 8.83 8.27
CA ASP A 21 -10.77 8.25 6.98
C ASP A 21 -9.66 7.29 6.56
N LEU A 22 -10.01 6.00 6.43
CA LEU A 22 -9.13 4.95 5.94
C LEU A 22 -9.77 4.34 4.71
N GLN A 23 -9.21 4.66 3.55
CA GLN A 23 -9.68 4.11 2.29
C GLN A 23 -9.21 2.66 2.16
N SER A 24 -10.02 1.78 1.56
CA SER A 24 -9.67 0.37 1.39
C SER A 24 -8.40 0.15 0.56
N SER A 25 -8.05 1.08 -0.33
CA SER A 25 -6.79 1.11 -1.08
C SER A 25 -5.56 1.40 -0.23
N GLU A 26 -5.72 1.87 1.00
CA GLU A 26 -4.64 2.28 1.89
C GLU A 26 -4.42 1.28 3.04
N ILE A 27 -5.31 0.30 3.16
CA ILE A 27 -5.25 -0.75 4.19
C ILE A 27 -4.55 -1.97 3.60
N TYR A 28 -3.35 -2.27 4.07
CA TYR A 28 -2.58 -3.44 3.64
C TYR A 28 -3.12 -4.70 4.31
N THR A 29 -3.56 -5.68 3.52
CA THR A 29 -4.09 -6.97 4.03
C THR A 29 -3.03 -8.06 4.11
N GLN A 30 -1.81 -7.77 3.65
CA GLN A 30 -0.63 -8.66 3.73
C GLN A 30 0.56 -7.94 4.39
N GLY A 31 0.28 -7.01 5.30
CA GLY A 31 1.32 -6.24 5.99
C GLY A 31 2.22 -7.09 6.90
N ASP A 32 1.71 -8.24 7.35
CA ASP A 32 2.45 -9.27 8.09
C ASP A 32 3.59 -9.91 7.28
N LEU A 33 3.54 -9.82 5.95
CA LEU A 33 4.59 -10.31 5.06
C LEU A 33 5.73 -9.30 4.85
N ILE A 34 5.67 -8.12 5.48
CA ILE A 34 6.76 -7.14 5.49
C ILE A 34 7.78 -7.57 6.56
N PRO A 35 9.01 -7.99 6.19
CA PRO A 35 10.01 -8.43 7.16
C PRO A 35 10.44 -7.29 8.08
N SER A 36 10.48 -7.53 9.39
CA SER A 36 10.94 -6.51 10.34
C SER A 36 12.47 -6.37 10.38
N SER A 37 13.20 -7.36 9.86
CA SER A 37 14.66 -7.35 9.73
C SER A 37 15.11 -8.28 8.59
N ALA A 38 16.43 -8.40 8.38
CA ALA A 38 17.04 -9.19 7.31
C ALA A 38 16.44 -8.86 5.92
N LEU A 39 16.41 -7.57 5.60
CA LEU A 39 15.72 -7.07 4.42
C LEU A 39 16.25 -7.73 3.13
N PRO A 40 15.37 -8.17 2.21
CA PRO A 40 15.74 -9.05 1.11
C PRO A 40 16.59 -8.37 0.02
N PHE A 41 16.58 -7.04 -0.04
CA PHE A 41 17.20 -6.27 -1.12
C PHE A 41 18.01 -5.07 -0.59
N SER A 42 19.19 -4.78 -1.14
CA SER A 42 19.95 -3.63 -0.61
C SER A 42 20.98 -3.05 -1.55
N GLY A 43 20.98 -3.48 -2.81
CA GLY A 43 21.99 -3.07 -3.77
C GLY A 43 21.49 -3.05 -5.21
N SER A 44 22.38 -2.60 -6.09
CA SER A 44 22.09 -2.28 -7.48
C SER A 44 21.50 -3.43 -8.29
N SER A 45 21.98 -4.66 -8.07
CA SER A 45 21.50 -5.86 -8.77
C SER A 45 20.03 -6.18 -8.50
N GLN A 46 19.42 -5.56 -7.49
CA GLN A 46 18.05 -5.82 -7.08
C GLN A 46 17.08 -4.68 -7.44
N SER A 47 17.52 -3.70 -8.25
CA SER A 47 16.63 -2.61 -8.67
C SER A 47 15.40 -3.13 -9.42
N GLY A 48 14.23 -2.71 -8.96
CA GLY A 48 12.94 -3.13 -9.51
C GLY A 48 12.52 -4.56 -9.15
N GLN A 49 13.32 -5.30 -8.36
CA GLN A 49 12.96 -6.64 -7.93
C GLN A 49 11.80 -6.61 -6.95
N GLU A 50 10.93 -7.61 -7.07
CA GLU A 50 9.74 -7.80 -6.24
C GLU A 50 9.82 -9.18 -5.57
N SER A 51 9.55 -9.22 -4.26
CA SER A 51 9.41 -10.46 -3.50
C SER A 51 8.24 -10.36 -2.55
N GLY A 52 7.20 -11.16 -2.81
CA GLY A 52 5.96 -11.12 -2.05
C GLY A 52 5.31 -9.75 -2.17
N VAL A 53 5.30 -9.01 -1.06
CA VAL A 53 4.64 -7.69 -0.94
C VAL A 53 5.60 -6.50 -1.10
N LEU A 54 6.89 -6.76 -1.31
CA LEU A 54 7.94 -5.73 -1.34
C LEU A 54 8.56 -5.58 -2.71
N LYS A 55 8.68 -4.32 -3.14
CA LYS A 55 9.49 -3.89 -4.28
C LYS A 55 10.65 -3.04 -3.82
N TYR A 56 11.84 -3.27 -4.37
CA TYR A 56 13.02 -2.44 -4.10
C TYR A 56 13.37 -1.54 -5.26
N TRP A 57 13.54 -0.25 -4.97
CA TRP A 57 14.03 0.74 -5.91
C TRP A 57 15.46 1.09 -5.53
N TYR A 58 16.42 0.86 -6.42
CA TYR A 58 17.81 1.26 -6.21
C TYR A 58 18.12 2.53 -6.98
N ARG A 59 18.53 3.57 -6.25
CA ARG A 59 18.97 4.89 -6.74
C ARG A 59 18.14 5.33 -7.93
N TYR A 60 16.83 5.31 -7.74
CA TYR A 60 15.86 5.65 -8.75
C TYR A 60 15.79 7.17 -8.92
N ARG A 61 15.80 7.65 -10.16
CA ARG A 61 15.78 9.08 -10.45
C ARG A 61 14.38 9.65 -10.20
N LEU A 62 14.28 10.62 -9.29
CA LEU A 62 13.04 11.32 -9.00
C LEU A 62 12.72 12.39 -10.05
N THR A 63 11.45 12.76 -10.13
CA THR A 63 10.95 13.80 -11.03
C THR A 63 10.78 15.10 -10.26
N LYS A 64 11.39 16.19 -10.70
CA LYS A 64 11.30 17.48 -10.01
C LYS A 64 9.93 18.15 -10.17
N SER A 65 9.56 19.04 -9.25
CA SER A 65 8.50 20.03 -9.46
C SER A 65 8.88 20.99 -10.59
N ASN A 66 7.88 21.53 -11.29
CA ASN A 66 8.07 22.59 -12.30
C ASN A 66 7.76 23.99 -11.75
N VAL A 67 7.23 24.09 -10.54
CA VAL A 67 6.90 25.37 -9.87
C VAL A 67 7.74 25.62 -8.62
N ASP A 68 8.37 24.59 -8.08
CA ASP A 68 9.21 24.65 -6.88
C ASP A 68 10.59 23.99 -7.12
N GLU A 69 11.60 24.44 -6.39
CA GLU A 69 13.00 23.98 -6.51
C GLU A 69 13.46 23.11 -5.34
N ASP A 70 12.56 22.82 -4.39
CA ASP A 70 12.77 22.01 -3.19
C ASP A 70 11.92 20.72 -3.18
N VAL A 71 11.09 20.47 -4.20
CA VAL A 71 10.14 19.33 -4.22
C VAL A 71 10.41 18.36 -5.38
N TRP A 72 10.41 17.06 -5.05
CA TRP A 72 10.53 15.95 -5.99
C TRP A 72 9.46 14.87 -5.75
N PHE A 73 9.10 14.18 -6.83
CA PHE A 73 8.07 13.16 -6.86
C PHE A 73 8.65 11.82 -7.33
N PHE A 74 8.26 10.74 -6.67
CA PHE A 74 8.56 9.38 -7.11
C PHE A 74 7.61 8.98 -8.24
N VAL A 75 7.95 9.31 -9.49
CA VAL A 75 7.13 8.96 -10.68
C VAL A 75 7.82 7.86 -11.48
N SER A 76 7.07 6.82 -11.84
CA SER A 76 7.53 5.71 -12.68
C SER A 76 6.67 5.58 -13.94
N PRO A 77 7.26 5.74 -15.14
CA PRO A 77 8.66 6.08 -15.42
C PRO A 77 9.03 7.51 -15.01
N THR A 78 10.33 7.80 -14.80
CA THR A 78 10.82 9.13 -14.43
C THR A 78 10.35 10.17 -15.46
N GLY A 79 9.78 11.27 -14.97
CA GLY A 79 9.31 12.36 -15.80
C GLY A 79 10.43 13.18 -16.46
N SER A 80 10.01 14.17 -17.24
CA SER A 80 10.93 15.03 -17.99
C SER A 80 11.82 15.90 -17.10
N ALA A 81 12.91 16.44 -17.66
CA ALA A 81 13.78 17.40 -16.97
C ALA A 81 13.07 18.72 -16.64
N SER A 82 11.98 19.05 -17.33
CA SER A 82 11.14 20.22 -17.03
C SER A 82 10.30 20.03 -15.76
N GLY A 83 10.24 18.82 -15.21
CA GLY A 83 9.45 18.49 -14.04
C GLY A 83 7.97 18.27 -14.35
N ILE A 84 7.18 18.17 -13.27
CA ILE A 84 5.73 18.04 -13.30
C ILE A 84 5.07 19.06 -12.38
N THR A 85 3.82 19.41 -12.67
CA THR A 85 3.02 20.28 -11.80
C THR A 85 2.53 19.49 -10.59
N PRO A 86 2.75 20.00 -9.35
CA PRO A 86 2.16 19.43 -8.16
C PRO A 86 0.63 19.34 -8.27
N GLN A 87 0.09 18.21 -7.88
CA GLN A 87 -1.35 17.94 -7.74
C GLN A 87 -1.52 16.89 -6.64
N LEU A 88 -2.76 16.52 -6.28
CA LEU A 88 -3.02 15.54 -5.21
C LEU A 88 -2.18 14.27 -5.35
N ILE A 89 -2.29 13.59 -6.50
CA ILE A 89 -1.41 12.49 -6.93
C ILE A 89 -1.23 12.58 -8.45
N ALA A 90 0.01 12.65 -8.93
CA ALA A 90 0.28 12.72 -10.36
C ALA A 90 0.15 11.35 -11.05
N SER A 91 -0.13 11.35 -12.35
CA SER A 91 -0.12 10.11 -13.15
C SER A 91 1.25 9.43 -13.06
N GLY A 92 1.27 8.13 -12.76
CA GLY A 92 2.48 7.34 -12.58
C GLY A 92 3.25 7.62 -11.28
N GLN A 93 2.78 8.53 -10.42
CA GLN A 93 3.33 8.73 -9.09
C GLN A 93 3.13 7.45 -8.28
N GLN A 94 4.23 6.91 -7.80
CA GLN A 94 4.26 5.76 -6.92
C GLN A 94 3.90 6.22 -5.52
N THR A 95 3.13 5.38 -4.83
CA THR A 95 2.67 5.58 -3.46
C THR A 95 2.97 4.33 -2.65
N SER A 96 2.61 4.34 -1.36
CA SER A 96 2.70 3.15 -0.50
C SER A 96 4.13 2.67 -0.24
N PHE A 97 5.02 3.59 0.12
CA PHE A 97 6.38 3.24 0.55
C PHE A 97 6.40 2.68 1.97
N ILE A 98 7.31 1.75 2.21
CA ILE A 98 7.51 1.14 3.52
C ILE A 98 8.36 2.07 4.37
N SER A 99 7.85 2.47 5.53
CA SER A 99 8.56 3.32 6.47
C SER A 99 9.26 2.51 7.57
N PRO A 100 10.21 3.11 8.30
CA PRO A 100 10.88 2.47 9.44
C PRO A 100 9.96 1.94 10.55
N LYS A 101 8.67 2.29 10.56
CA LYS A 101 7.72 1.73 11.54
C LYS A 101 7.53 0.21 11.42
N TYR A 102 7.85 -0.35 10.25
CA TYR A 102 7.73 -1.79 9.99
C TYR A 102 8.97 -2.58 10.39
N SER A 103 10.07 -1.91 10.76
CA SER A 103 11.29 -2.60 11.16
C SER A 103 11.40 -2.82 12.68
N ASP A 104 12.25 -3.77 13.05
CA ASP A 104 12.68 -3.95 14.43
C ASP A 104 13.36 -2.67 14.94
N VAL A 105 13.28 -2.41 16.25
CA VAL A 105 13.81 -1.18 16.88
C VAL A 105 15.29 -0.94 16.56
N SER A 106 16.09 -2.00 16.38
CA SER A 106 17.51 -1.90 16.02
C SER A 106 17.77 -1.26 14.65
N LEU A 107 16.77 -1.25 13.77
CA LEU A 107 16.83 -0.72 12.41
C LEU A 107 16.04 0.58 12.23
N ALA A 108 15.52 1.18 13.31
CA ALA A 108 14.63 2.35 13.24
C ALA A 108 15.26 3.56 12.52
N ASN A 109 16.59 3.69 12.56
CA ASN A 109 17.34 4.77 11.90
C ASN A 109 18.21 4.27 10.73
N ALA A 110 18.11 2.99 10.37
CA ALA A 110 18.89 2.43 9.27
C ALA A 110 18.21 2.79 7.95
N ASN A 111 19.00 3.29 7.01
CA ASN A 111 18.53 3.61 5.67
C ASN A 111 18.75 2.42 4.73
N THR A 112 18.11 2.48 3.57
CA THR A 112 18.44 1.64 2.43
C THR A 112 19.92 1.83 2.06
N GLU A 113 20.54 0.76 1.55
CA GLU A 113 21.98 0.71 1.21
C GLU A 113 22.97 0.90 2.38
N ASP A 114 22.53 1.05 3.63
CA ASP A 114 23.45 0.96 4.77
C ASP A 114 24.08 -0.43 4.89
N GLY A 115 25.23 -0.52 5.57
CA GLY A 115 25.90 -1.80 5.81
C GLY A 115 25.00 -2.82 6.54
N THR A 116 24.10 -2.32 7.40
CA THR A 116 22.91 -3.05 7.85
C THR A 116 21.69 -2.29 7.33
N PRO A 117 21.06 -2.74 6.22
CA PRO A 117 19.98 -2.01 5.58
C PRO A 117 18.73 -1.90 6.46
N GLY A 118 18.05 -0.76 6.38
CA GLY A 118 16.73 -0.53 6.96
C GLY A 118 15.74 0.06 5.96
N TYR A 119 14.56 0.45 6.45
CA TYR A 119 13.49 1.04 5.63
C TYR A 119 13.58 2.57 5.49
N GLY A 120 14.53 3.23 6.16
CA GLY A 120 14.79 4.65 5.92
C GLY A 120 15.18 4.86 4.46
N VAL A 121 14.64 5.87 3.78
CA VAL A 121 15.06 6.15 2.40
C VAL A 121 16.49 6.67 2.38
N ARG A 122 17.27 6.30 1.36
CA ARG A 122 18.57 6.92 1.09
C ARG A 122 18.47 7.82 -0.12
N VAL A 123 18.74 9.11 0.10
CA VAL A 123 18.62 10.16 -0.90
C VAL A 123 20.02 10.61 -1.34
N TYR A 124 20.16 10.84 -2.64
CA TYR A 124 21.36 11.39 -3.26
C TYR A 124 21.00 12.62 -4.09
N LYS A 125 21.92 13.58 -4.15
CA LYS A 125 21.86 14.67 -5.12
C LYS A 125 23.17 14.72 -5.89
N SER A 126 23.07 14.85 -7.22
CA SER A 126 24.25 14.93 -8.08
C SER A 126 23.91 15.67 -9.37
N THR A 127 24.93 16.12 -10.10
CA THR A 127 24.76 16.61 -11.47
C THR A 127 24.91 15.49 -12.52
N SER A 128 25.31 14.28 -12.08
CA SER A 128 25.47 13.12 -12.95
C SER A 128 24.12 12.49 -13.28
N THR A 129 23.95 12.06 -14.53
CA THR A 129 22.79 11.24 -14.95
C THR A 129 22.99 9.75 -14.66
N ASP A 130 24.21 9.32 -14.34
CA ASP A 130 24.57 7.94 -14.05
C ASP A 130 24.53 7.67 -12.53
N SER A 131 23.50 6.94 -12.07
CA SER A 131 23.34 6.59 -10.65
C SER A 131 24.42 5.63 -10.13
N GLY A 132 25.14 4.93 -11.02
CA GLY A 132 26.29 4.10 -10.67
C GLY A 132 27.51 4.91 -10.20
N SER A 133 27.58 6.19 -10.60
CA SER A 133 28.66 7.10 -10.19
C SER A 133 28.49 7.68 -8.78
N LEU A 134 27.30 7.53 -8.19
CA LEU A 134 26.97 8.13 -6.89
C LEU A 134 27.78 7.47 -5.76
N GLY A 135 28.38 8.29 -4.91
CA GLY A 135 29.17 7.87 -3.76
C GLY A 135 28.70 8.49 -2.44
N GLY A 136 29.50 8.32 -1.39
CA GLY A 136 29.19 8.88 -0.07
C GLY A 136 29.09 10.41 -0.04
N GLY A 137 29.77 11.11 -0.96
CA GLY A 137 29.70 12.57 -1.06
C GLY A 137 28.40 13.10 -1.70
N ASP A 138 27.67 12.25 -2.43
CA ASP A 138 26.38 12.61 -3.03
C ASP A 138 25.20 12.37 -2.06
N VAL A 139 25.43 11.66 -0.95
CA VAL A 139 24.40 11.33 0.04
C VAL A 139 23.90 12.60 0.71
N VAL A 140 22.58 12.76 0.76
CA VAL A 140 21.92 13.85 1.47
C VAL A 140 21.66 13.42 2.91
N SER A 141 21.95 14.31 3.86
CA SER A 141 21.61 14.10 5.27
C SER A 141 20.11 13.96 5.47
N GLY A 142 19.67 13.03 6.31
CA GLY A 142 18.26 12.86 6.67
C GLY A 142 17.64 14.06 7.39
N ASN A 143 18.45 15.02 7.85
CA ASN A 143 17.97 16.28 8.42
C ASN A 143 17.64 17.35 7.36
N ASP A 144 18.06 17.15 6.10
CA ASP A 144 17.93 18.16 5.05
C ASP A 144 16.70 17.91 4.16
N TYR A 145 15.90 16.89 4.48
CA TYR A 145 14.69 16.57 3.72
C TYR A 145 13.63 15.88 4.59
N GLN A 146 12.41 15.90 4.07
CA GLN A 146 11.27 15.14 4.55
C GLN A 146 10.75 14.28 3.40
N PHE A 147 10.47 13.01 3.69
CA PHE A 147 9.88 12.09 2.73
C PHE A 147 8.52 11.61 3.23
N ASP A 148 7.49 11.84 2.42
CA ASP A 148 6.17 11.31 2.66
C ASP A 148 6.08 9.89 2.07
N TYR A 149 6.18 8.90 2.95
CA TYR A 149 6.08 7.49 2.59
C TYR A 149 4.72 7.10 1.99
N LYS A 150 3.65 7.86 2.27
CA LYS A 150 2.34 7.57 1.70
C LYS A 150 2.29 8.00 0.24
N THR A 151 2.74 9.22 -0.04
CA THR A 151 2.57 9.85 -1.36
C THR A 151 3.79 9.74 -2.28
N GLY A 152 4.98 9.41 -1.77
CA GLY A 152 6.20 9.39 -2.57
C GLY A 152 6.77 10.77 -2.90
N VAL A 153 6.40 11.79 -2.11
CA VAL A 153 6.91 13.16 -2.26
C VAL A 153 8.10 13.36 -1.34
N LEU A 154 9.18 13.91 -1.89
CA LEU A 154 10.38 14.32 -1.18
C LEU A 154 10.47 15.84 -1.22
N GLN A 155 10.58 16.47 -0.05
CA GLN A 155 10.79 17.91 0.08
C GLN A 155 12.11 18.18 0.81
N PHE A 156 12.95 19.04 0.27
CA PHE A 156 14.18 19.49 0.91
C PHE A 156 13.91 20.71 1.80
N GLU A 157 14.68 20.85 2.87
CA GLU A 157 14.63 22.02 3.76
C GLU A 157 15.17 23.30 3.08
N SER A 158 15.84 23.15 1.93
CA SER A 158 16.35 24.26 1.13
C SER A 158 16.35 23.89 -0.35
N ALA A 159 15.99 24.87 -1.20
CA ALA A 159 16.00 24.72 -2.65
C ALA A 159 17.37 24.26 -3.17
N LEU A 160 17.34 23.36 -4.15
CA LEU A 160 18.56 22.89 -4.81
C LEU A 160 18.82 23.69 -6.08
N SER A 161 20.08 23.71 -6.55
CA SER A 161 20.38 24.32 -7.85
C SER A 161 19.69 23.57 -8.99
N SER A 162 19.32 24.29 -10.05
CA SER A 162 18.58 23.76 -11.20
C SER A 162 19.26 22.60 -11.96
N THR A 163 20.57 22.41 -11.74
CA THR A 163 21.39 21.33 -12.30
C THR A 163 21.37 20.04 -11.47
N GLN A 164 20.81 20.07 -10.26
CA GLN A 164 20.78 18.89 -9.39
C GLN A 164 19.74 17.88 -9.88
N ILE A 165 20.14 16.63 -9.85
CA ILE A 165 19.32 15.45 -10.07
C ILE A 165 19.26 14.70 -8.74
N VAL A 166 18.04 14.35 -8.34
CA VAL A 166 17.80 13.62 -7.10
C VAL A 166 17.54 12.16 -7.40
N TYR A 167 18.23 11.29 -6.68
CA TYR A 167 18.06 9.85 -6.72
C TYR A 167 17.68 9.34 -5.34
N MET A 168 16.89 8.27 -5.29
CA MET A 168 16.49 7.67 -4.03
C MET A 168 16.43 6.16 -4.11
N SER A 169 16.89 5.51 -3.04
CA SER A 169 16.66 4.10 -2.79
C SER A 169 15.56 3.92 -1.75
N ALA A 170 14.55 3.12 -2.06
CA ALA A 170 13.37 2.96 -1.23
C ALA A 170 12.70 1.60 -1.42
N TYR A 171 11.90 1.21 -0.42
CA TYR A 171 11.02 0.05 -0.48
C TYR A 171 9.57 0.47 -0.68
N GLN A 172 8.87 -0.22 -1.56
CA GLN A 172 7.45 0.02 -1.85
C GLN A 172 6.63 -1.23 -1.54
N TYR A 173 5.47 -1.04 -0.92
CA TYR A 173 4.44 -2.06 -0.80
C TYR A 173 3.77 -2.26 -2.16
N VAL A 174 3.79 -3.48 -2.66
CA VAL A 174 3.12 -3.90 -3.91
C VAL A 174 2.15 -5.07 -3.69
N GLY A 175 1.88 -5.40 -2.42
CA GLY A 175 0.95 -6.46 -2.05
C GLY A 175 -0.53 -6.06 -2.15
N THR A 176 -1.38 -6.94 -1.66
CA THR A 176 -2.84 -6.79 -1.65
C THR A 176 -3.29 -5.71 -0.66
N THR A 177 -4.28 -4.92 -1.04
CA THR A 177 -4.97 -3.98 -0.15
C THR A 177 -6.39 -4.46 0.10
N LEU A 178 -7.10 -3.90 1.08
CA LEU A 178 -8.49 -4.27 1.33
C LEU A 178 -9.38 -4.08 0.09
N ALA A 179 -9.02 -3.14 -0.79
CA ALA A 179 -9.72 -2.92 -2.06
C ALA A 179 -9.55 -4.08 -3.06
N THR A 180 -8.43 -4.80 -3.00
CA THR A 180 -8.09 -5.83 -4.00
C THR A 180 -8.20 -7.25 -3.46
N GLY A 181 -8.21 -7.45 -2.14
CA GLY A 181 -8.44 -8.74 -1.54
C GLY A 181 -8.18 -8.81 -0.04
N LEU A 182 -8.71 -9.85 0.58
CA LEU A 182 -8.53 -10.17 1.99
C LEU A 182 -8.21 -11.65 2.13
N ASN A 183 -7.12 -11.96 2.85
CA ASN A 183 -6.81 -13.30 3.30
C ASN A 183 -6.96 -13.35 4.83
N VAL A 184 -7.80 -14.23 5.35
CA VAL A 184 -8.03 -14.37 6.79
C VAL A 184 -7.53 -15.73 7.23
N GLY A 185 -6.47 -15.75 8.04
CA GLY A 185 -5.91 -16.99 8.59
C GLY A 185 -6.66 -17.56 9.79
N GLY A 186 -7.67 -16.84 10.30
CA GLY A 186 -8.51 -17.25 11.42
C GLY A 186 -10.00 -17.21 11.08
N ASP A 187 -10.83 -17.24 12.11
CA ASP A 187 -12.29 -17.23 11.95
C ASP A 187 -12.80 -15.87 11.49
N VAL A 188 -13.86 -15.89 10.66
CA VAL A 188 -14.61 -14.70 10.24
C VAL A 188 -15.99 -14.77 10.91
N ASN A 189 -16.24 -13.93 11.91
CA ASN A 189 -17.57 -13.75 12.49
C ASN A 189 -18.26 -12.54 11.85
N VAL A 190 -19.44 -12.74 11.27
CA VAL A 190 -20.22 -11.68 10.61
C VAL A 190 -21.60 -11.62 11.26
N ASP A 191 -21.88 -10.53 11.98
CA ASP A 191 -23.18 -10.33 12.62
C ASP A 191 -24.31 -10.06 11.62
N GLY A 192 -23.93 -9.59 10.42
CA GLY A 192 -24.84 -9.33 9.30
C GLY A 192 -24.72 -10.36 8.18
N ASN A 193 -25.07 -9.93 6.98
CA ASN A 193 -25.02 -10.78 5.79
C ASN A 193 -23.68 -10.63 5.07
N ILE A 194 -23.16 -11.75 4.56
CA ILE A 194 -22.12 -11.75 3.54
C ILE A 194 -22.82 -11.77 2.18
N SER A 195 -22.53 -10.77 1.33
CA SER A 195 -22.96 -10.75 -0.07
C SER A 195 -21.74 -10.90 -0.96
N ALA A 196 -21.76 -11.89 -1.85
CA ALA A 196 -20.69 -12.18 -2.78
C ALA A 196 -21.27 -12.61 -4.13
N ASN A 197 -20.55 -12.31 -5.22
CA ASN A 197 -20.91 -12.83 -6.55
C ASN A 197 -20.82 -14.35 -6.61
N GLU A 198 -19.93 -14.94 -5.81
CA GLU A 198 -19.73 -16.39 -5.69
C GLU A 198 -19.29 -16.73 -4.26
N PHE A 199 -19.87 -17.79 -3.68
CA PHE A 199 -19.49 -18.31 -2.37
C PHE A 199 -19.03 -19.77 -2.51
N ILE A 200 -17.71 -19.97 -2.58
CA ILE A 200 -17.10 -21.31 -2.74
C ILE A 200 -16.63 -21.80 -1.37
N VAL A 201 -17.19 -22.93 -0.91
CA VAL A 201 -16.72 -23.62 0.31
C VAL A 201 -16.10 -24.95 -0.08
N SER A 202 -14.77 -25.04 0.02
CA SER A 202 -14.04 -26.29 -0.19
C SER A 202 -13.71 -26.92 1.16
N SER A 203 -14.69 -27.59 1.76
CA SER A 203 -14.53 -28.33 3.02
C SER A 203 -15.18 -29.70 2.90
N SER A 204 -14.55 -30.72 3.49
CA SER A 204 -15.14 -32.05 3.64
C SER A 204 -16.33 -32.08 4.63
N VAL A 205 -16.48 -31.03 5.44
CA VAL A 205 -17.61 -30.85 6.37
C VAL A 205 -18.07 -29.40 6.28
N THR A 206 -19.29 -29.19 5.77
CA THR A 206 -19.93 -27.87 5.72
C THR A 206 -21.28 -27.98 6.42
N TYR A 207 -21.46 -27.25 7.52
CA TYR A 207 -22.77 -27.08 8.17
C TYR A 207 -23.39 -25.78 7.66
N MET A 208 -24.30 -25.89 6.69
CA MET A 208 -25.00 -24.74 6.12
C MET A 208 -26.49 -24.81 6.50
N THR A 209 -26.98 -23.83 7.26
CA THR A 209 -28.42 -23.66 7.50
C THR A 209 -28.94 -22.63 6.50
N GLN A 210 -29.62 -23.08 5.45
CA GLN A 210 -30.14 -22.23 4.38
C GLN A 210 -31.59 -21.80 4.71
N LEU A 211 -31.89 -20.50 4.61
CA LEU A 211 -33.25 -19.94 4.70
C LEU A 211 -33.54 -19.21 3.38
N PHE A 212 -34.42 -19.75 2.54
CA PHE A 212 -34.72 -19.21 1.22
C PHE A 212 -35.80 -18.12 1.25
N SER A 213 -35.66 -17.15 0.35
CA SER A 213 -36.71 -16.16 0.05
C SER A 213 -37.34 -16.30 -1.35
N SER A 214 -36.96 -17.28 -2.18
CA SER A 214 -37.85 -17.77 -3.26
C SER A 214 -37.35 -19.09 -3.84
N GLY A 215 -38.21 -20.12 -3.81
CA GLY A 215 -37.85 -21.51 -4.10
C GLY A 215 -37.32 -22.19 -2.84
N SER A 216 -37.64 -23.47 -2.66
CA SER A 216 -37.36 -24.17 -1.41
C SER A 216 -36.26 -25.22 -1.61
N THR A 217 -35.61 -25.61 -0.51
CA THR A 217 -34.65 -26.72 -0.48
C THR A 217 -35.20 -27.95 0.22
N MET A 218 -36.51 -28.01 0.41
CA MET A 218 -37.15 -29.20 0.94
C MET A 218 -37.28 -30.20 -0.21
N PHE A 219 -36.93 -31.47 0.03
CA PHE A 219 -37.07 -32.51 -0.98
C PHE A 219 -38.52 -32.55 -1.50
N GLY A 220 -38.70 -32.14 -2.75
CA GLY A 220 -39.94 -32.33 -3.51
C GLY A 220 -41.10 -31.43 -3.08
N ASP A 221 -40.84 -30.22 -2.59
CA ASP A 221 -41.89 -29.27 -2.25
C ASP A 221 -42.21 -28.27 -3.38
N THR A 222 -41.35 -28.21 -4.40
CA THR A 222 -41.65 -27.59 -5.67
C THR A 222 -41.51 -28.59 -6.82
N SER A 223 -42.33 -28.44 -7.86
CA SER A 223 -42.29 -29.32 -9.04
C SER A 223 -40.99 -29.22 -9.85
N ASP A 224 -40.20 -28.18 -9.57
CA ASP A 224 -38.91 -27.88 -10.17
C ASP A 224 -37.71 -28.37 -9.34
N ASP A 225 -37.93 -28.98 -8.17
CA ASP A 225 -36.85 -29.54 -7.36
C ASP A 225 -36.15 -30.70 -8.06
N THR A 226 -34.83 -30.59 -8.21
CA THR A 226 -33.96 -31.69 -8.63
C THR A 226 -32.81 -31.81 -7.63
N HIS A 227 -32.75 -32.93 -6.90
CA HIS A 227 -31.66 -33.22 -5.96
C HIS A 227 -30.85 -34.42 -6.44
N GLU A 228 -29.55 -34.21 -6.69
CA GLU A 228 -28.64 -35.27 -7.14
C GLU A 228 -27.76 -35.73 -5.98
N PHE A 229 -27.77 -37.03 -5.70
CA PHE A 229 -26.87 -37.67 -4.75
C PHE A 229 -25.94 -38.63 -5.49
N THR A 230 -24.65 -38.62 -5.15
CA THR A 230 -23.70 -39.62 -5.63
C THR A 230 -23.20 -40.46 -4.45
N GLY A 231 -23.09 -41.77 -4.65
CA GLY A 231 -22.75 -42.73 -3.61
C GLY A 231 -23.98 -43.37 -2.93
N SER A 232 -23.76 -43.96 -1.76
CA SER A 232 -24.80 -44.72 -1.05
C SER A 232 -25.68 -43.78 -0.23
N VAL A 233 -26.98 -43.78 -0.52
CA VAL A 233 -27.99 -43.10 0.31
C VAL A 233 -28.70 -44.15 1.15
N LEU A 234 -28.75 -43.97 2.47
CA LEU A 234 -29.56 -44.80 3.36
C LEU A 234 -30.91 -44.11 3.57
N VAL A 235 -31.98 -44.70 3.05
CA VAL A 235 -33.35 -44.19 3.19
C VAL A 235 -34.17 -45.15 4.05
N SER A 236 -34.76 -44.65 5.14
CA SER A 236 -35.68 -45.41 5.98
C SER A 236 -37.09 -44.80 5.90
N GLY A 237 -37.73 -44.92 4.74
CA GLY A 237 -39.04 -44.32 4.45
C GLY A 237 -39.35 -44.32 2.95
N SER A 238 -40.46 -43.69 2.56
CA SER A 238 -40.80 -43.47 1.15
C SER A 238 -40.10 -42.22 0.60
N VAL A 239 -39.64 -42.30 -0.65
CA VAL A 239 -39.16 -41.17 -1.46
C VAL A 239 -40.28 -40.74 -2.39
#